data_AF-A0A7C4PNE8-F1
#
_entry.id   AF-A0A7C4PNE8-F1
#
_cell.length_a   1.000
_cell.length_b   1.000
_cell.length_c   1.000
_cell.angle_alpha   90.00
_cell.angle_beta   90.00
_cell.angle_gamma   90.00
#
_symmetry.space_group_name_H-M   'P 1'
#
loop_
_entity.id
_entity.type
_entity.pdbx_description
1 polymer ?
#
loop_
_entity_poly.entity_id
_entity_poly.type
_entity_poly.pdbx_seq_one_letter_code
_entity_poly.pdbx_strand_id
1 'polypeptide(L)'
;MKRVVRWWMLAVAGFAMAAAAHGAIVLEGLKAVQQLESLTGVRPVTPKPANNEPEQGQAVDPAYSDVIRLMNGDTLHGNLLGIDGQRGIRWRTPDAQGEIVFKPERVARIVLPAKSTPAPLSSNSCLVALSNGDELVGAIVSVDSERVMLETDYAGMLAFPRKRVAALRMVRGTTGAIYEGPTGMGEWRSRNSRNNWRYQDNCLVATGNGSIGRDVKLPPMARLEFDLSWRGQLQFLLGLYTDSTEEYASNSYLLQMQPGYIYLQRMRRNGGSSHMGQAEYPGLHQKSKVHVEVLVNKEARTIALLLDGSMVKQWKDNLDWGGSGTGIIFGNQNIGLLRISNIRVTEWDGTIQEQGAPQAKTQRDVLELTNKDKISGNLESMKNGVLVFATAFAKMEIPVDRMQTLEFASEPLETAPQTPADVRLIFADRGVVTLTIERWDGLQLAAKSSNFGDARFKTTAFRQLYFNWEQQKQEAKGPNMMFGSDDGEVPE
;
A
#
# COMPACT_ATOMS: atom_id res chain seq x y z
N MET A 1 -82.01 -35.17 -6.03
CA MET A 1 -82.73 -34.26 -6.95
C MET A 1 -82.39 -32.83 -6.53
N LYS A 2 -82.05 -31.84 -7.39
CA LYS A 2 -81.87 -31.77 -8.87
C LYS A 2 -80.56 -30.98 -9.20
N ARG A 3 -80.20 -30.90 -10.49
CA ARG A 3 -79.02 -30.21 -11.05
C ARG A 3 -79.26 -28.72 -11.40
N VAL A 4 -78.15 -27.96 -11.53
CA VAL A 4 -77.85 -26.90 -12.57
C VAL A 4 -78.54 -25.51 -12.46
N VAL A 5 -77.95 -24.36 -12.90
CA VAL A 5 -76.55 -23.82 -12.87
C VAL A 5 -76.53 -22.34 -13.34
N ARG A 6 -75.53 -21.52 -12.93
CA ARG A 6 -75.18 -20.15 -13.44
C ARG A 6 -76.29 -19.06 -13.22
N TRP A 7 -76.06 -17.74 -13.29
CA TRP A 7 -74.91 -16.84 -13.61
C TRP A 7 -75.13 -15.45 -12.91
N TRP A 8 -74.39 -14.32 -13.05
CA TRP A 8 -73.27 -13.92 -13.91
C TRP A 8 -72.21 -13.05 -13.17
N MET A 9 -72.17 -11.72 -13.38
CA MET A 9 -71.26 -10.70 -12.80
C MET A 9 -71.92 -9.31 -12.77
N LEU A 10 -71.55 -8.45 -11.80
CA LEU A 10 -71.27 -7.01 -11.99
C LEU A 10 -70.60 -6.42 -10.73
N ALA A 11 -69.91 -5.29 -10.86
CA ALA A 11 -69.09 -4.70 -9.80
C ALA A 11 -69.24 -3.18 -9.69
N VAL A 12 -69.10 -2.65 -8.46
CA VAL A 12 -68.91 -1.22 -8.15
C VAL A 12 -67.88 -1.13 -7.01
N ALA A 13 -67.02 -0.11 -7.02
CA ALA A 13 -65.93 0.05 -6.06
C ALA A 13 -66.36 0.80 -4.78
N GLY A 14 -65.60 0.60 -3.70
CA GLY A 14 -65.69 1.39 -2.46
C GLY A 14 -64.29 1.66 -1.92
N PHE A 15 -63.96 2.93 -1.67
CA PHE A 15 -62.68 3.37 -1.10
C PHE A 15 -62.70 3.24 0.42
N ALA A 16 -61.60 2.78 1.02
CA ALA A 16 -61.35 2.89 2.46
C ALA A 16 -59.85 3.11 2.70
N MET A 17 -59.46 4.29 3.15
CA MET A 17 -58.11 4.55 3.66
C MET A 17 -58.07 4.22 5.15
N ALA A 18 -57.05 3.47 5.57
CA ALA A 18 -56.68 3.29 6.97
C ALA A 18 -55.31 3.94 7.19
N ALA A 19 -55.24 4.90 8.11
CA ALA A 19 -54.02 5.67 8.35
C ALA A 19 -53.02 4.91 9.25
N ALA A 20 -51.74 4.94 8.89
CA ALA A 20 -50.66 4.42 9.73
C ALA A 20 -50.20 5.49 10.75
N ALA A 21 -50.34 5.19 12.04
CA ALA A 21 -49.98 6.11 13.11
C ALA A 21 -48.47 6.36 13.16
N HIS A 22 -48.06 7.62 13.01
CA HIS A 22 -46.70 8.08 13.28
C HIS A 22 -46.66 8.70 14.69
N GLY A 23 -45.83 8.14 15.58
CA GLY A 23 -45.67 8.64 16.94
C GLY A 23 -44.74 9.83 17.01
N ALA A 24 -45.29 11.05 17.05
CA ALA A 24 -44.52 12.26 17.29
C ALA A 24 -44.34 12.52 18.80
N ILE A 25 -43.09 12.67 19.26
CA ILE A 25 -42.78 13.11 20.62
C ILE A 25 -42.77 14.64 20.64
N VAL A 26 -43.66 15.25 21.42
CA VAL A 26 -43.81 16.71 21.52
C VAL A 26 -43.00 17.25 22.70
N LEU A 27 -42.11 18.21 22.44
CA LEU A 27 -41.26 18.87 23.45
C LEU A 27 -41.94 20.10 24.09
N GLU A 28 -42.99 19.89 24.87
CA GLU A 28 -43.54 20.94 25.74
C GLU A 28 -42.66 21.17 26.98
N GLY A 29 -41.60 21.98 26.82
CA GLY A 29 -40.73 22.40 27.94
C GLY A 29 -40.15 23.81 27.84
N LEU A 30 -39.92 24.32 26.62
CA LEU A 30 -39.13 25.54 26.40
C LEU A 30 -39.84 26.87 26.77
N LYS A 31 -41.15 26.88 26.97
CA LYS A 31 -41.90 28.12 27.29
C LYS A 31 -41.97 28.47 28.78
N ALA A 32 -41.69 27.52 29.68
CA ALA A 32 -41.79 27.76 31.12
C ALA A 32 -40.59 28.52 31.71
N VAL A 33 -39.41 28.42 31.09
CA VAL A 33 -38.15 28.99 31.63
C VAL A 33 -38.04 30.49 31.36
N GLN A 34 -38.43 30.94 30.16
CA GLN A 34 -38.29 32.34 29.72
C GLN A 34 -39.16 33.36 30.49
N GLN A 35 -40.03 32.91 31.39
CA GLN A 35 -40.95 33.78 32.14
C GLN A 35 -40.54 34.02 33.62
N LEU A 36 -39.42 33.44 34.07
CA LEU A 36 -38.93 33.55 35.45
C LEU A 36 -37.71 34.47 35.64
N GLU A 37 -36.98 34.80 34.57
CA GLU A 37 -35.72 35.57 34.67
C GLU A 37 -35.89 37.10 34.75
N SER A 38 -37.13 37.61 34.71
CA SER A 38 -37.43 39.06 34.59
C SER A 38 -37.60 39.82 35.90
N LEU A 39 -37.47 39.16 37.07
CA LEU A 39 -37.89 39.73 38.37
C LEU A 39 -36.83 39.80 39.49
N THR A 40 -35.58 39.37 39.28
CA THR A 40 -34.53 39.38 40.32
C THR A 40 -33.24 40.08 39.87
N GLY A 41 -33.20 41.40 40.06
CA GLY A 41 -32.08 42.27 39.68
C GLY A 41 -30.82 42.19 40.56
N VAL A 42 -30.24 41.00 40.73
CA VAL A 42 -28.90 40.81 41.34
C VAL A 42 -28.13 39.76 40.54
N ARG A 43 -26.87 40.04 40.15
CA ARG A 43 -26.00 39.08 39.45
C ARG A 43 -25.09 38.34 40.43
N PRO A 44 -25.23 37.01 40.62
CA PRO A 44 -24.19 36.19 41.23
C PRO A 44 -23.05 35.98 40.23
N VAL A 45 -21.80 36.03 40.68
CA VAL A 45 -20.65 35.60 39.86
C VAL A 45 -20.49 34.09 40.01
N THR A 46 -21.02 33.33 39.05
CA THR A 46 -20.75 31.90 38.94
C THR A 46 -19.38 31.66 38.31
N PRO A 47 -18.55 30.73 38.84
CA PRO A 47 -17.28 30.39 38.22
C PRO A 47 -17.50 29.72 36.86
N LYS A 48 -16.62 30.04 35.91
CA LYS A 48 -16.64 29.48 34.55
C LYS A 48 -16.60 27.94 34.61
N PRO A 49 -17.50 27.21 33.91
CA PRO A 49 -17.41 25.76 33.81
C PRO A 49 -16.07 25.37 33.18
N ALA A 50 -15.46 24.28 33.68
CA ALA A 50 -14.22 23.77 33.11
C ALA A 50 -14.40 23.41 31.64
N ASN A 51 -13.36 23.62 30.83
CA ASN A 51 -13.32 23.03 29.50
C ASN A 51 -13.20 21.51 29.68
N ASN A 52 -14.29 20.78 29.51
CA ASN A 52 -14.17 19.37 29.14
C ASN A 52 -13.58 19.35 27.73
N GLU A 53 -12.32 18.92 27.63
CA GLU A 53 -11.70 18.59 26.35
C GLU A 53 -12.53 17.50 25.66
N PRO A 54 -12.64 17.49 24.32
CA PRO A 54 -13.24 16.36 23.63
C PRO A 54 -12.45 15.11 23.98
N GLU A 55 -13.15 14.04 24.38
CA GLU A 55 -12.51 12.83 24.91
C GLU A 55 -11.42 12.33 23.96
N GLN A 56 -10.23 12.12 24.51
CA GLN A 56 -9.10 11.61 23.74
C GLN A 56 -9.47 10.21 23.25
N GLY A 57 -9.64 10.07 21.93
CA GLY A 57 -10.03 8.80 21.31
C GLY A 57 -9.16 7.67 21.83
N GLN A 58 -9.81 6.61 22.33
CA GLN A 58 -9.18 5.58 23.16
C GLN A 58 -7.86 5.11 22.55
N ALA A 59 -6.79 5.16 23.36
CA ALA A 59 -5.48 4.73 22.93
C ALA A 59 -5.55 3.25 22.50
N VAL A 60 -5.21 2.98 21.24
CA VAL A 60 -5.21 1.62 20.69
C VAL A 60 -4.28 0.76 21.53
N ASP A 61 -4.84 -0.26 22.19
CA ASP A 61 -4.08 -1.23 22.97
C ASP A 61 -3.01 -1.88 22.06
N PRO A 62 -1.72 -1.82 22.41
CA PRO A 62 -0.64 -2.40 21.60
C PRO A 62 -0.77 -3.92 21.37
N ALA A 63 -1.65 -4.62 22.10
CA ALA A 63 -2.06 -5.98 21.76
C ALA A 63 -2.71 -6.07 20.35
N TYR A 64 -3.59 -5.12 20.00
CA TYR A 64 -4.47 -5.18 18.83
C TYR A 64 -3.94 -4.33 17.66
N SER A 65 -2.84 -4.80 17.08
CA SER A 65 -2.02 -4.03 16.14
C SER A 65 -2.20 -4.40 14.66
N ASP A 66 -2.97 -5.44 14.33
CA ASP A 66 -3.29 -5.82 12.95
C ASP A 66 -4.57 -5.09 12.46
N VAL A 67 -4.74 -4.90 11.15
CA VAL A 67 -5.93 -4.25 10.54
C VAL A 67 -6.50 -5.07 9.38
N ILE A 68 -7.78 -5.41 9.44
CA ILE A 68 -8.51 -6.02 8.32
C ILE A 68 -9.34 -4.96 7.58
N ARG A 69 -9.39 -5.07 6.25
CA ARG A 69 -10.26 -4.27 5.36
C ARG A 69 -11.16 -5.17 4.53
N LEU A 70 -12.43 -4.83 4.45
CA LEU A 70 -13.45 -5.56 3.68
C LEU A 70 -13.62 -4.99 2.25
N MET A 71 -14.24 -5.79 1.38
CA MET A 71 -14.54 -5.43 -0.01
C MET A 71 -15.59 -4.30 -0.14
N ASN A 72 -16.27 -3.91 0.94
CA ASN A 72 -17.13 -2.73 1.01
C ASN A 72 -16.44 -1.51 1.66
N GLY A 73 -15.11 -1.54 1.82
CA GLY A 73 -14.31 -0.41 2.30
C GLY A 73 -14.08 -0.37 3.80
N ASP A 74 -14.98 -0.96 4.59
CA ASP A 74 -14.91 -1.03 6.05
C ASP A 74 -13.55 -1.56 6.56
N THR A 75 -13.12 -1.04 7.71
CA THR A 75 -11.87 -1.44 8.38
C THR A 75 -12.10 -1.73 9.86
N LEU A 76 -11.48 -2.80 10.36
CA LEU A 76 -11.52 -3.19 11.76
C LEU A 76 -10.09 -3.46 12.28
N HIS A 77 -9.79 -2.97 13.49
CA HIS A 77 -8.54 -3.24 14.20
C HIS A 77 -8.61 -4.56 14.97
N GLY A 78 -7.47 -5.15 15.34
CA GLY A 78 -7.47 -6.40 16.08
C GLY A 78 -6.22 -7.25 15.92
N ASN A 79 -6.42 -8.57 15.92
CA ASN A 79 -5.41 -9.56 15.58
C ASN A 79 -5.95 -10.64 14.64
N LEU A 80 -5.10 -11.08 13.71
CA LEU A 80 -5.33 -12.29 12.91
C LEU A 80 -5.03 -13.56 13.73
N LEU A 81 -6.08 -14.27 14.15
CA LEU A 81 -5.96 -15.54 14.89
C LEU A 81 -5.73 -16.75 13.99
N GLY A 82 -6.04 -16.65 12.69
CA GLY A 82 -5.75 -17.69 11.71
C GLY A 82 -6.58 -17.62 10.43
N ILE A 83 -6.23 -18.46 9.46
CA ILE A 83 -6.93 -18.62 8.19
C ILE A 83 -7.01 -20.12 7.90
N ASP A 84 -8.17 -20.61 7.50
CA ASP A 84 -8.44 -22.03 7.21
C ASP A 84 -9.59 -22.11 6.19
N GLY A 85 -9.44 -22.88 5.12
CA GLY A 85 -10.45 -23.00 4.06
C GLY A 85 -11.83 -23.48 4.54
N GLN A 86 -11.92 -24.15 5.70
CA GLN A 86 -13.21 -24.53 6.32
C GLN A 86 -13.71 -23.55 7.38
N ARG A 87 -12.85 -22.67 7.92
CA ARG A 87 -13.20 -21.75 9.03
C ARG A 87 -13.07 -20.26 8.69
N GLY A 88 -12.73 -19.93 7.44
CA GLY A 88 -12.51 -18.54 7.01
C GLY A 88 -11.32 -17.88 7.69
N ILE A 89 -11.39 -16.55 7.80
CA ILE A 89 -10.39 -15.69 8.44
C ILE A 89 -10.87 -15.39 9.85
N ARG A 90 -10.14 -15.88 10.85
CA ARG A 90 -10.48 -15.78 12.28
C ARG A 90 -9.82 -14.55 12.91
N TRP A 91 -10.61 -13.69 13.53
CA TRP A 91 -10.19 -12.36 14.01
C TRP A 91 -10.60 -12.12 15.47
N ARG A 92 -9.84 -11.31 16.19
CA ARG A 92 -10.24 -10.77 17.50
C ARG A 92 -10.04 -9.26 17.53
N THR A 93 -11.06 -8.55 17.99
CA THR A 93 -11.04 -7.11 18.30
C THR A 93 -11.44 -6.93 19.77
N PRO A 94 -10.99 -5.86 20.48
CA PRO A 94 -11.56 -5.48 21.77
C PRO A 94 -13.07 -5.15 21.70
N ASP A 95 -13.58 -4.78 20.53
CA ASP A 95 -14.98 -4.36 20.33
C ASP A 95 -16.00 -5.52 20.37
N ALA A 96 -15.53 -6.77 20.44
CA ALA A 96 -16.38 -7.97 20.34
C ALA A 96 -16.14 -8.95 21.49
N GLN A 97 -17.24 -9.54 21.99
CA GLN A 97 -17.21 -10.54 23.07
C GLN A 97 -16.58 -11.90 22.66
N GLY A 98 -16.20 -12.08 21.39
CA GLY A 98 -15.74 -13.36 20.86
C GLY A 98 -14.95 -13.22 19.56
N GLU A 99 -14.57 -14.36 18.98
CA GLU A 99 -13.92 -14.42 17.67
C GLU A 99 -14.90 -14.04 16.56
N ILE A 100 -14.48 -13.15 15.65
CA ILE A 100 -15.20 -12.83 14.42
C ILE A 100 -14.64 -13.69 13.28
N VAL A 101 -15.51 -14.34 12.52
CA VAL A 101 -15.14 -15.14 11.35
C VAL A 101 -15.52 -14.40 10.08
N PHE A 102 -14.51 -13.95 9.33
CA PHE A 102 -14.68 -13.31 8.03
C PHE A 102 -14.58 -14.30 6.88
N LYS A 103 -15.46 -14.11 5.89
CA LYS A 103 -15.45 -14.83 4.61
C LYS A 103 -14.32 -14.27 3.71
N PRO A 104 -13.39 -15.09 3.19
CA PRO A 104 -12.29 -14.60 2.34
C PRO A 104 -12.76 -13.79 1.13
N GLU A 105 -13.91 -14.12 0.56
CA GLU A 105 -14.54 -13.47 -0.61
C GLU A 105 -15.12 -12.08 -0.26
N ARG A 106 -15.07 -11.68 1.02
CA ARG A 106 -15.51 -10.37 1.53
C ARG A 106 -14.37 -9.54 2.11
N VAL A 107 -13.14 -10.07 2.17
CA VAL A 107 -11.93 -9.35 2.61
C VAL A 107 -11.22 -8.77 1.40
N ALA A 108 -10.73 -7.54 1.51
CA ALA A 108 -9.88 -6.90 0.49
C ALA A 108 -8.39 -6.98 0.86
N ARG A 109 -8.06 -6.72 2.13
CA ARG A 109 -6.68 -6.66 2.62
C ARG A 109 -6.61 -6.99 4.11
N ILE A 110 -5.53 -7.63 4.53
CA ILE A 110 -5.07 -7.61 5.93
C ILE A 110 -3.72 -6.92 5.95
N VAL A 111 -3.53 -6.00 6.90
CA VAL A 111 -2.25 -5.37 7.22
C VAL A 111 -1.78 -5.90 8.56
N LEU A 112 -0.55 -6.39 8.59
CA LEU A 112 0.18 -6.85 9.76
C LEU A 112 1.33 -5.86 9.98
N PRO A 113 1.51 -5.28 11.17
CA PRO A 113 2.66 -4.44 11.45
C PRO A 113 3.92 -5.30 11.42
N ALA A 114 5.01 -4.77 10.85
CA ALA A 114 6.23 -5.54 10.66
C ALA A 114 6.82 -6.00 12.00
N LYS A 115 7.00 -7.32 12.13
CA LYS A 115 7.57 -8.00 13.31
C LYS A 115 8.98 -8.55 13.01
N SER A 116 9.54 -8.25 11.84
CA SER A 116 10.83 -8.73 11.35
C SER A 116 11.94 -7.69 11.52
N THR A 117 12.96 -8.00 12.34
CA THR A 117 14.27 -7.38 12.20
C THR A 117 14.88 -7.82 10.85
N PRO A 118 15.49 -6.92 10.06
CA PRO A 118 16.11 -7.29 8.79
C PRO A 118 17.24 -8.32 8.98
N ALA A 119 17.22 -9.40 8.20
CA ALA A 119 18.34 -10.33 8.14
C ALA A 119 19.57 -9.67 7.47
N PRO A 120 20.80 -9.91 7.95
CA PRO A 120 21.99 -9.42 7.27
C PRO A 120 22.19 -10.16 5.94
N LEU A 121 22.39 -9.42 4.84
CA LEU A 121 22.58 -10.02 3.52
C LEU A 121 23.96 -10.67 3.37
N SER A 122 23.96 -11.88 2.82
CA SER A 122 25.14 -12.57 2.30
C SER A 122 25.53 -12.06 0.91
N SER A 123 26.76 -12.31 0.46
CA SER A 123 27.21 -11.99 -0.90
C SER A 123 26.48 -12.74 -2.03
N ASN A 124 25.80 -13.85 -1.71
CA ASN A 124 24.91 -14.58 -2.63
C ASN A 124 23.42 -14.20 -2.44
N SER A 125 23.11 -13.10 -1.75
CA SER A 125 21.72 -12.63 -1.61
C SER A 125 21.17 -12.16 -2.97
N CYS A 126 20.07 -12.76 -3.38
CA CYS A 126 19.50 -12.63 -4.70
C CYS A 126 17.97 -12.50 -4.61
N LEU A 127 17.42 -11.62 -5.43
CA LEU A 127 16.00 -11.57 -5.72
C LEU A 127 15.73 -12.42 -6.96
N VAL A 128 14.84 -13.39 -6.79
CA VAL A 128 14.26 -14.21 -7.85
C VAL A 128 12.98 -13.52 -8.31
N ALA A 129 12.99 -12.98 -9.53
CA ALA A 129 11.81 -12.40 -10.16
C ALA A 129 11.12 -13.43 -11.04
N LEU A 130 9.83 -13.65 -10.83
CA LEU A 130 9.04 -14.67 -11.52
C LEU A 130 8.19 -14.08 -12.65
N SER A 131 7.91 -14.92 -13.63
CA SER A 131 7.12 -14.68 -14.86
C SER A 131 5.68 -14.16 -14.66
N ASN A 132 5.17 -14.16 -13.42
CA ASN A 132 3.86 -13.63 -13.03
C ASN A 132 3.95 -12.30 -12.23
N GLY A 133 5.15 -11.72 -12.09
CA GLY A 133 5.35 -10.50 -11.29
C GLY A 133 5.36 -10.75 -9.78
N ASP A 134 5.74 -11.97 -9.36
CA ASP A 134 6.17 -12.25 -7.99
C ASP A 134 7.69 -12.02 -7.86
N GLU A 135 8.13 -11.57 -6.69
CA GLU A 135 9.55 -11.39 -6.32
C GLU A 135 9.81 -12.05 -4.96
N LEU A 136 10.81 -12.92 -4.86
CA LEU A 136 11.24 -13.54 -3.59
C LEU A 136 12.75 -13.31 -3.38
N VAL A 137 13.14 -12.88 -2.17
CA VAL A 137 14.56 -12.68 -1.81
C VAL A 137 15.08 -13.84 -0.98
N GLY A 138 16.32 -14.27 -1.24
CA GLY A 138 17.02 -15.29 -0.47
C GLY A 138 18.46 -15.46 -0.93
N ALA A 139 19.18 -16.41 -0.36
CA ALA A 139 20.53 -16.80 -0.81
C ALA A 139 20.42 -17.73 -2.03
N ILE A 140 21.02 -17.37 -3.17
CA ILE A 140 21.04 -18.27 -4.34
C ILE A 140 21.98 -19.44 -4.08
N VAL A 141 21.46 -20.67 -4.21
CA VAL A 141 22.18 -21.92 -3.93
C VAL A 141 22.67 -22.56 -5.21
N SER A 142 21.77 -22.73 -6.19
CA SER A 142 22.12 -23.20 -7.52
C SER A 142 21.11 -22.80 -8.59
N VAL A 143 21.58 -22.81 -9.85
CA VAL A 143 20.76 -22.75 -11.06
C VAL A 143 21.28 -23.80 -12.03
N ASP A 144 20.37 -24.48 -12.72
CA ASP A 144 20.66 -25.43 -13.79
C ASP A 144 19.69 -25.22 -14.98
N SER A 145 19.54 -26.22 -15.85
CA SER A 145 18.62 -26.16 -17.00
C SER A 145 17.15 -26.40 -16.62
N GLU A 146 16.87 -27.04 -15.48
CA GLU A 146 15.52 -27.37 -15.02
C GLU A 146 15.01 -26.44 -13.93
N ARG A 147 15.89 -25.96 -13.04
CA ARG A 147 15.52 -25.34 -11.75
C ARG A 147 16.42 -24.17 -11.31
N VAL A 148 15.87 -23.37 -10.41
CA VAL A 148 16.52 -22.35 -9.58
C VAL A 148 16.26 -22.71 -8.12
N MET A 149 17.32 -22.82 -7.32
CA MET A 149 17.28 -23.19 -5.90
C MET A 149 17.65 -21.99 -5.03
N LEU A 150 16.73 -21.56 -4.17
CA LEU A 150 16.86 -20.39 -3.29
C LEU A 150 16.69 -20.81 -1.83
N GLU A 151 17.64 -20.46 -0.98
CA GLU A 151 17.51 -20.62 0.47
C GLU A 151 16.99 -19.32 1.10
N THR A 152 15.93 -19.43 1.89
CA THR A 152 15.23 -18.29 2.51
C THR A 152 15.16 -18.50 4.02
N ASP A 153 15.33 -17.43 4.81
CA ASP A 153 15.18 -17.52 6.26
C ASP A 153 13.70 -17.71 6.67
N TYR A 154 12.76 -17.25 5.82
CA TYR A 154 11.33 -17.33 6.08
C TYR A 154 10.66 -18.64 5.66
N ALA A 155 11.16 -19.35 4.64
CA ALA A 155 10.56 -20.60 4.13
C ALA A 155 11.54 -21.77 3.92
N GLY A 156 12.83 -21.58 4.21
CA GLY A 156 13.86 -22.58 3.91
C GLY A 156 14.13 -22.67 2.40
N MET A 157 14.36 -23.87 1.91
CA MET A 157 14.73 -24.13 0.51
C MET A 157 13.50 -24.11 -0.41
N LEU A 158 13.50 -23.19 -1.39
CA LEU A 158 12.49 -23.09 -2.44
C LEU A 158 13.10 -23.51 -3.79
N ALA A 159 12.32 -24.25 -4.59
CA ALA A 159 12.72 -24.78 -5.89
C ALA A 159 11.77 -24.28 -6.98
N PHE A 160 12.23 -23.34 -7.81
CA PHE A 160 11.45 -22.80 -8.93
C PHE A 160 11.84 -23.54 -10.21
N PRO A 161 10.89 -23.99 -11.06
CA PRO A 161 11.21 -24.44 -12.41
C PRO A 161 11.84 -23.29 -13.19
N ARG A 162 12.92 -23.56 -13.92
CA ARG A 162 13.73 -22.56 -14.64
C ARG A 162 12.89 -21.64 -15.52
N LYS A 163 11.91 -22.23 -16.21
CA LYS A 163 10.93 -21.57 -17.09
C LYS A 163 9.90 -20.66 -16.38
N ARG A 164 9.81 -20.68 -15.04
CA ARG A 164 8.98 -19.74 -14.26
C ARG A 164 9.73 -18.48 -13.85
N VAL A 165 11.07 -18.50 -13.88
CA VAL A 165 11.92 -17.40 -13.41
C VAL A 165 12.25 -16.47 -14.58
N ALA A 166 11.95 -15.19 -14.44
CA ALA A 166 12.21 -14.17 -15.45
C ALA A 166 13.58 -13.50 -15.30
N ALA A 167 14.02 -13.27 -14.06
CA ALA A 167 15.35 -12.72 -13.79
C ALA A 167 15.88 -13.10 -12.39
N LEU A 168 17.20 -13.05 -12.25
CA LEU A 168 17.91 -12.98 -10.97
C LEU A 168 18.53 -11.58 -10.82
N ARG A 169 18.45 -10.99 -9.63
CA ARG A 169 19.07 -9.69 -9.34
C ARG A 169 19.83 -9.75 -8.01
N MET A 170 21.10 -9.37 -7.98
CA MET A 170 21.92 -9.43 -6.77
C MET A 170 21.54 -8.28 -5.82
N VAL A 171 21.13 -8.63 -4.61
CA VAL A 171 20.73 -7.66 -3.58
C VAL A 171 21.94 -7.32 -2.73
N ARG A 172 22.33 -6.05 -2.75
CA ARG A 172 23.47 -5.48 -2.01
C ARG A 172 22.92 -4.45 -1.03
N GLY A 173 23.51 -4.35 0.17
CA GLY A 173 22.99 -3.48 1.25
C GLY A 173 22.19 -4.27 2.28
N THR A 174 21.02 -3.77 2.67
CA THR A 174 20.07 -4.45 3.58
C THR A 174 18.68 -4.53 2.94
N THR A 175 17.97 -5.66 3.07
CA THR A 175 16.56 -5.75 2.62
C THR A 175 15.58 -5.01 3.53
N GLY A 176 16.03 -4.60 4.71
CA GLY A 176 15.24 -3.86 5.68
C GLY A 176 14.76 -2.52 5.16
N ALA A 177 13.55 -2.15 5.55
CA ALA A 177 13.13 -0.76 5.50
C ALA A 177 13.99 0.08 6.45
N ILE A 178 14.50 1.19 5.92
CA ILE A 178 15.22 2.24 6.65
C ILE A 178 14.24 3.05 7.52
N TYR A 179 12.97 3.12 7.10
CA TYR A 179 11.86 3.63 7.89
C TYR A 179 10.56 2.91 7.52
N GLU A 180 9.74 2.58 8.53
CA GLU A 180 8.34 2.17 8.35
C GLU A 180 7.41 2.95 9.29
N GLY A 181 6.17 3.17 8.86
CA GLY A 181 5.16 3.80 9.69
C GLY A 181 3.86 4.18 8.95
N PRO A 182 3.13 5.20 9.44
CA PRO A 182 3.40 5.97 10.65
C PRO A 182 3.18 5.14 11.92
N THR A 183 3.93 5.43 12.97
CA THR A 183 3.84 4.80 14.31
C THR A 183 3.29 5.75 15.39
N GLY A 184 3.11 7.03 15.06
CA GLY A 184 2.69 8.11 15.96
C GLY A 184 3.06 9.49 15.40
N MET A 185 2.66 10.57 16.08
CA MET A 185 3.07 11.94 15.69
C MET A 185 4.44 12.36 16.25
N GLY A 186 4.96 11.72 17.30
CA GLY A 186 6.08 12.27 18.11
C GLY A 186 7.39 12.53 17.35
N GLU A 187 7.59 11.88 16.20
CA GLU A 187 8.76 12.02 15.34
C GLU A 187 8.47 12.84 14.06
N TRP A 188 7.24 13.33 13.89
CA TRP A 188 6.80 14.14 12.76
C TRP A 188 6.71 15.62 13.19
N ARG A 189 7.55 16.45 12.60
CA ARG A 189 7.66 17.87 12.96
C ARG A 189 6.76 18.74 12.09
N SER A 190 6.25 19.83 12.65
CA SER A 190 5.65 20.93 11.88
C SER A 190 6.17 22.25 12.41
N ARG A 191 6.35 23.23 11.52
CA ARG A 191 6.64 24.63 11.88
C ARG A 191 5.51 25.29 12.68
N ASN A 192 4.27 24.83 12.50
CA ASN A 192 3.09 25.46 13.09
C ASN A 192 2.66 24.74 14.37
N SER A 193 2.57 25.47 15.48
CA SER A 193 2.04 24.96 16.75
C SER A 193 0.57 24.54 16.67
N ARG A 194 -0.22 25.19 15.80
CA ARG A 194 -1.51 24.68 15.33
C ARG A 194 -1.27 23.69 14.21
N ASN A 195 -0.91 22.46 14.56
CA ASN A 195 -0.70 21.40 13.59
C ASN A 195 -2.05 20.84 13.12
N ASN A 196 -2.39 21.04 11.84
CA ASN A 196 -3.57 20.44 11.21
C ASN A 196 -3.38 18.95 10.87
N TRP A 197 -2.28 18.33 11.29
CA TRP A 197 -2.03 16.90 11.17
C TRP A 197 -2.10 16.21 12.53
N ARG A 198 -2.78 15.06 12.58
CA ARG A 198 -2.83 14.14 13.73
C ARG A 198 -2.52 12.71 13.32
N TYR A 199 -2.15 11.87 14.29
CA TYR A 199 -2.05 10.42 14.08
C TYR A 199 -3.36 9.77 14.52
N GLN A 200 -3.93 8.92 13.68
CA GLN A 200 -5.19 8.23 13.93
C GLN A 200 -5.27 6.95 13.08
N ASP A 201 -5.72 5.83 13.64
CA ASP A 201 -5.93 4.55 12.95
C ASP A 201 -4.71 4.13 12.07
N ASN A 202 -3.50 4.20 12.62
CA ASN A 202 -2.22 3.94 11.92
C ASN A 202 -2.02 4.80 10.64
N CYS A 203 -2.60 6.01 10.61
CA CYS A 203 -2.48 7.00 9.55
C CYS A 203 -1.98 8.34 10.11
N LEU A 204 -1.27 9.11 9.28
CA LEU A 204 -1.14 10.57 9.42
C LEU A 204 -2.37 11.18 8.73
N VAL A 205 -3.12 12.01 9.44
CA VAL A 205 -4.40 12.58 8.97
C VAL A 205 -4.31 14.09 9.00
N ALA A 206 -4.33 14.72 7.83
CA ALA A 206 -4.48 16.16 7.68
C ALA A 206 -5.97 16.54 7.68
N THR A 207 -6.35 17.49 8.53
CA THR A 207 -7.71 18.08 8.61
C THR A 207 -7.78 19.47 8.00
N GLY A 208 -6.74 19.90 7.27
CA GLY A 208 -6.67 21.17 6.57
C GLY A 208 -5.26 21.48 6.08
N ASN A 209 -5.03 22.73 5.69
CA ASN A 209 -3.75 23.19 5.14
C ASN A 209 -2.61 23.06 6.16
N GLY A 210 -1.46 22.57 5.72
CA GLY A 210 -0.22 22.51 6.50
C GLY A 210 0.66 21.34 6.10
N SER A 211 1.86 21.29 6.66
CA SER A 211 2.84 20.23 6.38
C SER A 211 3.47 19.65 7.64
N ILE A 212 3.82 18.37 7.57
CA ILE A 212 4.67 17.67 8.53
C ILE A 212 5.85 17.03 7.83
N GLY A 213 7.01 17.00 8.47
CA GLY A 213 8.20 16.36 7.93
C GLY A 213 8.97 15.54 8.95
N ARG A 214 9.76 14.61 8.43
CA ARG A 214 10.55 13.65 9.21
C ARG A 214 11.87 13.38 8.51
N ASP A 215 12.93 13.24 9.29
CA ASP A 215 14.16 12.66 8.78
C ASP A 215 14.02 11.13 8.76
N VAL A 216 13.84 10.58 7.56
CA VAL A 216 13.67 9.14 7.29
C VAL A 216 14.93 8.52 6.68
N LYS A 217 16.07 9.23 6.72
CA LYS A 217 17.38 8.76 6.23
C LYS A 217 17.36 8.23 4.79
N LEU A 218 16.66 8.92 3.88
CA LEU A 218 16.59 8.55 2.45
C LEU A 218 18.01 8.27 1.87
N PRO A 219 18.28 7.05 1.37
CA PRO A 219 19.58 6.67 0.81
C PRO A 219 19.84 7.31 -0.58
N PRO A 220 21.05 7.20 -1.16
CA PRO A 220 21.35 7.69 -2.51
C PRO A 220 20.57 6.97 -3.62
N MET A 221 20.19 5.71 -3.38
CA MET A 221 19.31 4.89 -4.19
C MET A 221 18.08 4.56 -3.35
N ALA A 222 16.96 5.26 -3.50
CA ALA A 222 15.81 5.12 -2.60
C ALA A 222 14.52 4.68 -3.30
N ARG A 223 13.74 3.87 -2.58
CA ARG A 223 12.32 3.61 -2.83
C ARG A 223 11.53 4.15 -1.63
N LEU A 224 10.56 5.03 -1.89
CA LEU A 224 9.58 5.52 -0.93
C LEU A 224 8.19 5.05 -1.36
N GLU A 225 7.54 4.22 -0.55
CA GLU A 225 6.17 3.72 -0.77
C GLU A 225 5.22 4.34 0.27
N PHE A 226 3.97 4.65 -0.08
CA PHE A 226 2.89 4.94 0.87
C PHE A 226 1.49 4.83 0.23
N ASP A 227 0.48 4.52 1.06
CA ASP A 227 -0.93 4.61 0.70
C ASP A 227 -1.45 6.03 1.01
N LEU A 228 -1.94 6.74 -0.02
CA LEU A 228 -2.53 8.08 0.07
C LEU A 228 -4.03 8.04 -0.21
N SER A 229 -4.86 8.65 0.64
CA SER A 229 -6.30 8.86 0.37
C SER A 229 -6.80 10.25 0.76
N TRP A 230 -7.90 10.69 0.14
CA TRP A 230 -8.44 12.05 0.29
C TRP A 230 -9.98 12.10 0.24
N ARG A 231 -10.57 13.16 0.82
CA ARG A 231 -11.98 13.56 0.64
C ARG A 231 -12.03 15.03 0.22
N GLY A 232 -12.76 15.31 -0.87
CA GLY A 232 -12.73 16.60 -1.55
C GLY A 232 -11.58 16.68 -2.57
N GLN A 233 -11.11 17.89 -2.86
CA GLN A 233 -10.06 18.11 -3.85
C GLN A 233 -8.67 17.77 -3.29
N LEU A 234 -8.00 16.79 -3.92
CA LEU A 234 -6.59 16.47 -3.70
C LEU A 234 -5.68 17.67 -4.03
N GLN A 235 -4.91 18.13 -3.04
CA GLN A 235 -3.76 19.02 -3.24
C GLN A 235 -2.61 18.55 -2.34
N PHE A 236 -1.97 17.46 -2.76
CA PHE A 236 -0.91 16.80 -2.01
C PHE A 236 0.47 17.28 -2.44
N LEU A 237 1.36 17.43 -1.47
CA LEU A 237 2.75 17.85 -1.62
C LEU A 237 3.67 16.84 -0.93
N LEU A 238 4.73 16.44 -1.63
CA LEU A 238 5.80 15.57 -1.14
C LEU A 238 7.16 16.23 -1.36
N GLY A 239 7.80 16.66 -0.28
CA GLY A 239 9.20 17.08 -0.27
C GLY A 239 10.13 15.88 -0.09
N LEU A 240 11.18 15.80 -0.91
CA LEU A 240 12.16 14.71 -0.95
C LEU A 240 13.58 15.25 -0.74
N TYR A 241 14.38 14.53 0.06
CA TYR A 241 15.77 14.87 0.41
C TYR A 241 15.94 16.28 0.99
N THR A 242 14.95 16.72 1.76
CA THR A 242 14.96 18.03 2.40
C THR A 242 16.04 18.11 3.49
N ASP A 243 16.67 19.28 3.61
CA ASP A 243 17.53 19.68 4.72
C ASP A 243 16.80 20.48 5.82
N SER A 244 15.48 20.59 5.73
CA SER A 244 14.59 21.08 6.80
C SER A 244 13.32 20.24 6.85
N THR A 245 13.02 19.62 7.99
CA THR A 245 11.80 18.82 8.20
C THR A 245 10.58 19.66 8.61
N GLU A 246 10.76 20.96 8.80
CA GLU A 246 9.72 21.89 9.26
C GLU A 246 9.27 22.86 8.16
N GLU A 247 10.08 23.05 7.10
CA GLU A 247 9.82 23.98 6.00
C GLU A 247 10.12 23.37 4.63
N TYR A 248 9.15 23.39 3.72
CA TYR A 248 9.27 22.88 2.34
C TYR A 248 9.95 23.88 1.38
N ALA A 249 10.13 25.15 1.78
CA ALA A 249 10.89 26.17 1.06
C ALA A 249 12.42 26.01 1.26
N SER A 250 12.89 24.77 1.19
CA SER A 250 14.24 24.31 1.55
C SER A 250 14.89 23.55 0.40
N ASN A 251 16.14 23.15 0.55
CA ASN A 251 16.88 22.49 -0.52
C ASN A 251 16.37 21.04 -0.70
N SER A 252 15.55 20.82 -1.73
CA SER A 252 14.73 19.61 -1.85
C SER A 252 14.23 19.41 -3.29
N TYR A 253 13.62 18.25 -3.55
CA TYR A 253 12.72 18.06 -4.68
C TYR A 253 11.27 18.03 -4.19
N LEU A 254 10.39 18.76 -4.84
CA LEU A 254 9.01 18.99 -4.43
C LEU A 254 8.06 18.41 -5.48
N LEU A 255 7.54 17.22 -5.22
CA LEU A 255 6.49 16.60 -6.01
C LEU A 255 5.14 17.16 -5.54
N GLN A 256 4.31 17.62 -6.46
CA GLN A 256 2.95 18.09 -6.18
C GLN A 256 1.95 17.31 -7.03
N MET A 257 0.91 16.79 -6.39
CA MET A 257 -0.12 15.95 -7.00
C MET A 257 -1.49 16.60 -6.85
N GLN A 258 -2.13 16.88 -7.98
CA GLN A 258 -3.52 17.35 -8.08
C GLN A 258 -4.24 16.50 -9.14
N PRO A 259 -5.59 16.45 -9.18
CA PRO A 259 -6.32 15.50 -10.03
C PRO A 259 -5.96 15.55 -11.52
N GLY A 260 -5.76 16.74 -12.07
CA GLY A 260 -5.47 16.92 -13.50
C GLY A 260 -3.97 16.92 -13.85
N TYR A 261 -3.09 17.20 -12.89
CA TYR A 261 -1.65 17.35 -13.16
C TYR A 261 -0.80 17.01 -11.94
N ILE A 262 0.30 16.32 -12.21
CA ILE A 262 1.34 15.96 -11.24
C ILE A 262 2.65 16.56 -11.75
N TYR A 263 3.41 17.24 -10.90
CA TYR A 263 4.64 17.88 -11.35
C TYR A 263 5.72 17.89 -10.29
N LEU A 264 6.97 17.96 -10.76
CA LEU A 264 8.16 17.98 -9.92
C LEU A 264 8.86 19.34 -10.06
N GLN A 265 9.20 19.95 -8.93
CA GLN A 265 10.04 21.14 -8.86
C GLN A 265 11.33 20.82 -8.10
N ARG A 266 12.44 21.38 -8.55
CA ARG A 266 13.66 21.52 -7.75
C ARG A 266 13.53 22.78 -6.91
N MET A 267 13.81 22.69 -5.62
CA MET A 267 13.82 23.83 -4.69
C MET A 267 15.24 24.14 -4.21
N ARG A 268 15.60 25.42 -4.11
CA ARG A 268 16.77 25.88 -3.35
C ARG A 268 16.38 27.00 -2.38
N ARG A 269 16.84 26.89 -1.13
CA ARG A 269 16.54 27.84 -0.03
C ARG A 269 16.81 29.30 -0.40
N ASN A 270 17.88 29.55 -1.16
CA ASN A 270 18.29 30.89 -1.61
C ASN A 270 18.25 31.05 -3.15
N GLY A 271 17.62 30.11 -3.88
CA GLY A 271 17.66 30.06 -5.34
C GLY A 271 16.29 29.90 -6.02
N GLY A 272 15.20 29.98 -5.26
CA GLY A 272 13.84 29.84 -5.77
C GLY A 272 13.48 28.39 -6.14
N SER A 273 12.62 28.25 -7.15
CA SER A 273 12.15 26.96 -7.66
C SER A 273 12.48 26.81 -9.15
N SER A 274 12.59 25.58 -9.64
CA SER A 274 12.75 25.27 -11.06
C SER A 274 11.86 24.09 -11.42
N HIS A 275 10.97 24.27 -12.39
CA HIS A 275 10.03 23.24 -12.82
C HIS A 275 10.73 22.19 -13.70
N MET A 276 10.65 20.91 -13.31
CA MET A 276 11.29 19.80 -14.02
C MET A 276 10.38 19.14 -15.07
N GLY A 277 9.09 19.52 -15.09
CA GLY A 277 8.08 19.05 -16.02
C GLY A 277 6.86 18.47 -15.31
N GLN A 278 5.73 18.46 -16.02
CA GLN A 278 4.47 17.87 -15.56
C GLN A 278 4.20 16.49 -16.18
N ALA A 279 3.25 15.77 -15.58
CA ALA A 279 2.62 14.55 -16.04
C ALA A 279 1.11 14.67 -15.80
N GLU A 280 0.31 13.93 -16.56
CA GLU A 280 -1.13 13.83 -16.38
C GLU A 280 -1.47 12.40 -15.97
N TYR A 281 -2.36 12.24 -14.99
CA TYR A 281 -2.91 10.95 -14.60
C TYR A 281 -4.42 11.10 -14.37
N PRO A 282 -5.24 11.03 -15.44
CA PRO A 282 -6.68 11.32 -15.35
C PRO A 282 -7.43 10.47 -14.32
N GLY A 283 -6.90 9.29 -13.97
CA GLY A 283 -7.44 8.44 -12.92
C GLY A 283 -7.49 9.07 -11.52
N LEU A 284 -6.72 10.13 -11.23
CA LEU A 284 -6.83 10.86 -9.95
C LEU A 284 -8.15 11.64 -9.81
N HIS A 285 -8.85 11.96 -10.91
CA HIS A 285 -10.19 12.56 -10.86
C HIS A 285 -11.29 11.56 -10.43
N GLN A 286 -11.06 10.26 -10.61
CA GLN A 286 -12.06 9.20 -10.41
C GLN A 286 -11.78 8.36 -9.15
N LYS A 287 -10.72 8.70 -8.41
CA LYS A 287 -10.26 7.98 -7.22
C LYS A 287 -10.31 8.87 -5.98
N SER A 288 -10.43 8.24 -4.82
CA SER A 288 -10.24 8.83 -3.49
C SER A 288 -9.05 8.21 -2.73
N LYS A 289 -8.35 7.25 -3.35
CA LYS A 289 -7.13 6.60 -2.86
C LYS A 289 -6.21 6.26 -4.03
N VAL A 290 -4.90 6.30 -3.79
CA VAL A 290 -3.87 5.72 -4.67
C VAL A 290 -2.73 5.14 -3.82
N HIS A 291 -2.04 4.11 -4.31
CA HIS A 291 -0.73 3.72 -3.79
C HIS A 291 0.35 4.51 -4.53
N VAL A 292 1.24 5.19 -3.79
CA VAL A 292 2.32 6.02 -4.32
C VAL A 292 3.65 5.33 -4.10
N GLU A 293 4.42 5.17 -5.18
CA GLU A 293 5.81 4.72 -5.14
C GLU A 293 6.69 5.78 -5.83
N VAL A 294 7.75 6.20 -5.14
CA VAL A 294 8.77 7.11 -5.68
C VAL A 294 10.13 6.44 -5.65
N LEU A 295 10.74 6.32 -6.83
CA LEU A 295 12.07 5.73 -7.05
C LEU A 295 13.09 6.81 -7.35
N VAL A 296 14.25 6.78 -6.71
CA VAL A 296 15.27 7.83 -6.83
C VAL A 296 16.68 7.26 -6.95
N ASN A 297 17.44 7.75 -7.93
CA ASN A 297 18.86 7.50 -8.08
C ASN A 297 19.61 8.85 -8.15
N LYS A 298 20.42 9.15 -7.13
CA LYS A 298 21.20 10.40 -7.05
C LYS A 298 22.33 10.49 -8.08
N GLU A 299 23.03 9.39 -8.38
CA GLU A 299 24.13 9.33 -9.38
C GLU A 299 23.59 9.65 -10.78
N ALA A 300 22.52 8.96 -11.18
CA ALA A 300 21.82 9.20 -12.43
C ALA A 300 21.02 10.51 -12.45
N ARG A 301 20.82 11.16 -11.29
CA ARG A 301 19.96 12.35 -11.10
C ARG A 301 18.54 12.12 -11.63
N THR A 302 17.93 10.99 -11.28
CA THR A 302 16.58 10.62 -11.72
C THR A 302 15.64 10.38 -10.55
N ILE A 303 14.41 10.87 -10.69
CA ILE A 303 13.29 10.63 -9.79
C ILE A 303 12.15 10.09 -10.67
N ALA A 304 11.51 9.00 -10.28
CA ALA A 304 10.38 8.42 -10.98
C ALA A 304 9.19 8.18 -10.05
N LEU A 305 7.98 8.34 -10.57
CA LEU A 305 6.72 8.17 -9.85
C LEU A 305 5.90 7.06 -10.48
N LEU A 306 5.52 6.07 -9.68
CA LEU A 306 4.51 5.07 -10.04
C LEU A 306 3.26 5.30 -9.17
N LEU A 307 2.09 5.11 -9.78
CA LEU A 307 0.79 5.15 -9.11
C LEU A 307 0.05 3.83 -9.36
N ASP A 308 -0.32 3.14 -8.29
CA ASP A 308 -0.89 1.78 -8.29
C ASP A 308 -0.04 0.75 -9.07
N GLY A 309 1.28 0.95 -9.15
CA GLY A 309 2.23 0.08 -9.86
C GLY A 309 2.40 0.36 -11.35
N SER A 310 1.76 1.40 -11.89
CA SER A 310 1.99 1.92 -13.24
C SER A 310 2.89 3.15 -13.21
N MET A 311 3.89 3.23 -14.09
CA MET A 311 4.70 4.44 -14.25
C MET A 311 3.84 5.62 -14.71
N VAL A 312 4.02 6.76 -14.04
CA VAL A 312 3.41 8.04 -14.44
C VAL A 312 4.44 8.90 -15.15
N LYS A 313 5.62 9.06 -14.56
CA LYS A 313 6.74 9.80 -15.16
C LYS A 313 8.06 9.52 -14.46
N GLN A 314 9.13 9.51 -15.26
CA GLN A 314 10.49 9.70 -14.78
C GLN A 314 10.98 11.11 -15.18
N TRP A 315 11.55 11.82 -14.21
CA TRP A 315 12.24 13.09 -14.38
C TRP A 315 13.75 12.89 -14.30
N LYS A 316 14.49 13.74 -15.02
CA LYS A 316 15.95 13.82 -15.03
C LYS A 316 16.35 15.23 -14.62
N ASP A 317 17.16 15.37 -13.58
CA ASP A 317 17.80 16.66 -13.31
C ASP A 317 19.05 16.80 -14.17
N ASN A 318 19.03 17.77 -15.08
CA ASN A 318 20.15 18.08 -15.96
C ASN A 318 21.19 18.96 -15.27
N LEU A 319 20.85 19.60 -14.15
CA LEU A 319 21.73 20.39 -13.30
C LEU A 319 22.40 19.51 -12.21
N ASP A 320 23.10 20.14 -11.28
CA ASP A 320 23.54 19.52 -10.03
C ASP A 320 22.35 18.99 -9.19
N TRP A 321 22.60 18.07 -8.26
CA TRP A 321 21.56 17.49 -7.40
C TRP A 321 20.94 18.53 -6.44
N GLY A 322 19.62 18.49 -6.23
CA GLY A 322 18.84 19.51 -5.51
C GLY A 322 18.69 19.35 -4.00
N GLY A 323 18.52 18.12 -3.52
CA GLY A 323 18.26 17.85 -2.09
C GLY A 323 19.54 17.61 -1.29
N SER A 324 19.88 18.51 -0.38
CA SER A 324 21.08 18.42 0.48
C SER A 324 20.88 17.56 1.73
N GLY A 325 19.65 17.14 2.05
CA GLY A 325 19.34 16.32 3.22
C GLY A 325 18.87 14.91 2.89
N THR A 326 18.21 14.29 3.87
CA THR A 326 17.69 12.90 3.80
C THR A 326 16.26 12.76 4.34
N GLY A 327 15.61 13.87 4.70
CA GLY A 327 14.22 13.87 5.16
C GLY A 327 13.18 13.93 4.06
N ILE A 328 11.93 13.72 4.47
CA ILE A 328 10.72 13.93 3.67
C ILE A 328 9.78 14.94 4.34
N ILE A 329 8.92 15.56 3.53
CA ILE A 329 7.77 16.36 3.99
C ILE A 329 6.52 15.84 3.31
N PHE A 330 5.44 15.66 4.06
CA PHE A 330 4.09 15.57 3.53
C PHE A 330 3.33 16.88 3.78
N GLY A 331 2.65 17.38 2.75
CA GLY A 331 1.86 18.60 2.81
C GLY A 331 0.47 18.41 2.22
N ASN A 332 -0.50 19.07 2.85
CA ASN A 332 -1.82 19.30 2.30
C ASN A 332 -1.95 20.81 2.07
N GLN A 333 -2.23 21.23 0.83
CA GLN A 333 -2.37 22.66 0.51
C GLN A 333 -3.81 23.17 0.67
N ASN A 334 -4.79 22.28 0.86
CA ASN A 334 -6.22 22.60 0.86
C ASN A 334 -6.91 22.31 2.21
N ILE A 335 -8.21 22.64 2.32
CA ILE A 335 -9.09 22.26 3.44
C ILE A 335 -9.61 20.82 3.38
N GLY A 336 -9.36 20.09 2.28
CA GLY A 336 -9.78 18.70 2.12
C GLY A 336 -9.09 17.76 3.12
N LEU A 337 -9.78 16.69 3.52
CA LEU A 337 -9.18 15.67 4.39
C LEU A 337 -8.20 14.81 3.59
N LEU A 338 -7.06 14.48 4.18
CA LEU A 338 -6.02 13.66 3.55
C LEU A 338 -5.44 12.68 4.57
N ARG A 339 -5.33 11.38 4.23
CA ARG A 339 -4.75 10.32 5.05
C ARG A 339 -3.53 9.71 4.34
N ILE A 340 -2.45 9.49 5.11
CA ILE A 340 -1.24 8.78 4.65
C ILE A 340 -0.98 7.61 5.59
N SER A 341 -0.74 6.41 5.04
CA SER A 341 -0.50 5.19 5.81
C SER A 341 0.49 4.28 5.07
N ASN A 342 0.98 3.23 5.74
CA ASN A 342 1.89 2.25 5.14
C ASN A 342 3.15 2.90 4.50
N ILE A 343 3.68 3.94 5.15
CA ILE A 343 4.87 4.68 4.73
C ILE A 343 6.08 3.76 4.88
N ARG A 344 6.90 3.66 3.83
CA ARG A 344 8.07 2.79 3.81
C ARG A 344 9.21 3.39 3.01
N VAL A 345 10.42 3.30 3.54
CA VAL A 345 11.65 3.70 2.85
C VAL A 345 12.58 2.50 2.76
N THR A 346 13.05 2.16 1.57
CA THR A 346 14.08 1.13 1.33
C THR A 346 15.20 1.65 0.45
N GLU A 347 16.35 0.98 0.48
CA GLU A 347 17.35 1.10 -0.57
C GLU A 347 16.83 0.43 -1.86
N TRP A 348 17.04 1.08 -3.00
CA TRP A 348 16.54 0.64 -4.31
C TRP A 348 17.65 0.07 -5.18
N ASP A 349 17.37 -1.01 -5.91
CA ASP A 349 18.36 -1.70 -6.76
C ASP A 349 18.55 -1.06 -8.16
N GLY A 350 17.80 0.00 -8.47
CA GLY A 350 17.80 0.65 -9.79
C GLY A 350 16.82 0.03 -10.80
N THR A 351 16.10 -1.05 -10.45
CA THR A 351 15.12 -1.68 -11.33
C THR A 351 13.75 -1.02 -11.20
N ILE A 352 13.21 -0.51 -12.30
CA ILE A 352 11.80 -0.14 -12.41
C ILE A 352 11.03 -1.36 -12.94
N GLN A 353 9.98 -1.79 -12.23
CA GLN A 353 9.01 -2.76 -12.74
C GLN A 353 7.66 -2.05 -12.95
N GLU A 354 7.20 -1.99 -14.19
CA GLU A 354 5.87 -1.50 -14.53
C GLU A 354 4.88 -2.66 -14.67
N GLN A 355 3.77 -2.63 -13.94
CA GLN A 355 2.76 -3.69 -14.02
C GLN A 355 2.08 -3.70 -15.40
N GLY A 356 2.43 -4.68 -16.23
CA GLY A 356 1.84 -4.89 -17.55
C GLY A 356 2.59 -4.24 -18.71
N ALA A 357 3.77 -3.66 -18.50
CA ALA A 357 4.62 -3.23 -19.60
C ALA A 357 5.15 -4.45 -20.39
N PRO A 358 5.15 -4.42 -21.75
CA PRO A 358 5.70 -5.52 -22.54
C PRO A 358 7.23 -5.61 -22.36
N GLN A 359 7.74 -6.68 -21.74
CA GLN A 359 9.16 -6.98 -21.80
C GLN A 359 9.57 -7.27 -23.25
N ALA A 360 10.67 -6.67 -23.70
CA ALA A 360 11.21 -6.92 -25.03
C ALA A 360 11.70 -8.37 -25.13
N LYS A 361 11.12 -9.17 -26.03
CA LYS A 361 11.42 -10.60 -26.11
C LYS A 361 12.88 -10.86 -26.49
N THR A 362 13.63 -11.45 -25.56
CA THR A 362 15.01 -11.93 -25.75
C THR A 362 15.01 -13.39 -26.18
N GLN A 363 15.87 -13.77 -27.14
CA GLN A 363 16.10 -15.18 -27.53
C GLN A 363 17.25 -15.85 -26.75
N ARG A 364 17.84 -15.12 -25.80
CA ARG A 364 19.05 -15.47 -25.06
C ARG A 364 19.00 -14.80 -23.69
N ASP A 365 19.72 -15.38 -22.74
CA ASP A 365 19.97 -14.76 -21.45
C ASP A 365 20.84 -13.50 -21.62
N VAL A 366 20.65 -12.51 -20.74
CA VAL A 366 21.41 -11.26 -20.69
C VAL A 366 21.93 -11.07 -19.27
N LEU A 367 23.25 -11.21 -19.13
CA LEU A 367 23.99 -11.00 -17.89
C LEU A 367 24.49 -9.55 -17.83
N GLU A 368 24.09 -8.79 -16.82
CA GLU A 368 24.70 -7.49 -16.47
C GLU A 368 25.70 -7.68 -15.32
N LEU A 369 26.91 -7.17 -15.49
CA LEU A 369 27.98 -7.23 -14.49
C LEU A 369 28.03 -5.96 -13.63
N THR A 370 28.70 -6.03 -12.48
CA THR A 370 28.87 -4.90 -11.54
C THR A 370 29.53 -3.65 -12.13
N ASN A 371 30.31 -3.79 -13.20
CA ASN A 371 30.89 -2.68 -13.95
C ASN A 371 29.96 -2.11 -15.04
N LYS A 372 28.69 -2.52 -15.07
CA LYS A 372 27.64 -2.13 -16.03
C LYS A 372 27.83 -2.71 -17.46
N ASP A 373 28.77 -3.64 -17.65
CA ASP A 373 28.90 -4.42 -18.89
C ASP A 373 27.72 -5.38 -19.06
N LYS A 374 27.25 -5.58 -20.29
CA LYS A 374 26.18 -6.53 -20.65
C LYS A 374 26.68 -7.60 -21.61
N ILE A 375 26.39 -8.87 -21.29
CA ILE A 375 26.81 -10.05 -22.06
C ILE A 375 25.57 -10.86 -22.42
N SER A 376 25.38 -11.17 -23.71
CA SER A 376 24.29 -12.06 -24.17
C SER A 376 24.81 -13.47 -24.48
N GLY A 377 24.08 -14.48 -24.02
CA GLY A 377 24.48 -15.88 -24.09
C GLY A 377 23.41 -16.79 -23.48
N ASN A 378 23.81 -17.89 -22.89
CA ASN A 378 22.95 -18.79 -22.10
C ASN A 378 23.65 -19.13 -20.78
N LEU A 379 22.94 -19.11 -19.66
CA LEU A 379 23.44 -19.66 -18.41
C LEU A 379 23.33 -21.20 -18.45
N GLU A 380 24.47 -21.89 -18.39
CA GLU A 380 24.51 -23.36 -18.30
C GLU A 380 24.34 -23.84 -16.86
N SER A 381 24.95 -23.16 -15.89
CA SER A 381 24.75 -23.42 -14.47
C SER A 381 25.19 -22.26 -13.58
N MET A 382 24.76 -22.27 -12.33
CA MET A 382 25.30 -21.46 -11.24
C MET A 382 25.41 -22.35 -10.00
N LYS A 383 26.58 -22.43 -9.39
CA LYS A 383 26.86 -23.30 -8.23
C LYS A 383 28.15 -22.87 -7.53
N ASN A 384 28.26 -23.09 -6.21
CA ASN A 384 29.48 -22.82 -5.43
C ASN A 384 30.04 -21.39 -5.58
N GLY A 385 29.18 -20.39 -5.82
CA GLY A 385 29.59 -19.00 -6.04
C GLY A 385 30.12 -18.67 -7.44
N VAL A 386 30.10 -19.61 -8.39
CA VAL A 386 30.48 -19.42 -9.80
C VAL A 386 29.27 -19.63 -10.71
N LEU A 387 29.15 -18.82 -11.76
CA LEU A 387 28.17 -19.00 -12.84
C LEU A 387 28.91 -19.32 -14.15
N VAL A 388 28.38 -20.28 -14.91
CA VAL A 388 28.94 -20.73 -16.20
C VAL A 388 28.07 -20.18 -17.31
N PHE A 389 28.60 -19.20 -18.05
CA PHE A 389 27.86 -18.48 -19.10
C PHE A 389 28.44 -18.79 -20.48
N ALA A 390 27.64 -19.38 -21.36
CA ALA A 390 28.02 -19.73 -22.72
C ALA A 390 27.62 -18.62 -23.70
N THR A 391 28.60 -18.03 -24.38
CA THR A 391 28.39 -17.09 -25.49
C THR A 391 28.62 -17.77 -26.84
N ALA A 392 28.38 -17.06 -27.94
CA ALA A 392 28.70 -17.54 -29.29
C ALA A 392 30.21 -17.72 -29.56
N PHE A 393 31.09 -17.23 -28.68
CA PHE A 393 32.55 -17.24 -28.87
C PHE A 393 33.28 -18.10 -27.83
N ALA A 394 32.84 -18.09 -26.58
CA ALA A 394 33.46 -18.81 -25.48
C ALA A 394 32.46 -19.13 -24.35
N LYS A 395 32.77 -20.16 -23.56
CA LYS A 395 32.21 -20.33 -22.21
C LYS A 395 33.06 -19.53 -21.22
N MET A 396 32.42 -18.91 -20.24
CA MET A 396 33.09 -18.12 -19.20
C MET A 396 32.62 -18.56 -17.82
N GLU A 397 33.57 -18.76 -16.92
CA GLU A 397 33.32 -18.90 -15.49
C GLU A 397 33.40 -17.51 -14.85
N ILE A 398 32.28 -17.04 -14.30
CA ILE A 398 32.16 -15.69 -13.74
C ILE A 398 31.73 -15.83 -12.26
N PRO A 399 32.48 -15.25 -11.30
CA PRO A 399 32.05 -15.18 -9.91
C PRO A 399 30.69 -14.48 -9.73
N VAL A 400 29.81 -15.04 -8.91
CA VAL A 400 28.43 -14.56 -8.71
C VAL A 400 28.40 -13.16 -8.05
N ASP A 401 29.42 -12.79 -7.29
CA ASP A 401 29.57 -11.44 -6.73
C ASP A 401 29.84 -10.35 -7.80
N ARG A 402 30.26 -10.74 -9.02
CA ARG A 402 30.36 -9.87 -10.20
C ARG A 402 29.07 -9.76 -11.01
N MET A 403 28.06 -10.60 -10.76
CA MET A 403 26.72 -10.45 -11.34
C MET A 403 26.01 -9.25 -10.69
N GLN A 404 25.30 -8.46 -11.48
CA GLN A 404 24.36 -7.46 -10.98
C GLN A 404 22.92 -7.90 -11.28
N THR A 405 22.63 -8.22 -12.55
CA THR A 405 21.38 -8.87 -12.95
C THR A 405 21.64 -9.97 -13.98
N LEU A 406 20.72 -10.90 -14.08
CA LEU A 406 20.67 -11.91 -15.13
C LEU A 406 19.21 -12.08 -15.56
N GLU A 407 18.88 -11.54 -16.72
CA GLU A 407 17.56 -11.68 -17.36
C GLU A 407 17.57 -12.91 -18.25
N PHE A 408 16.48 -13.68 -18.26
CA PHE A 408 16.41 -14.95 -18.97
C PHE A 408 15.71 -14.83 -20.34
N ALA A 409 16.04 -15.74 -21.24
CA ALA A 409 15.40 -15.82 -22.56
C ALA A 409 13.86 -15.89 -22.44
N SER A 410 13.16 -15.01 -23.17
CA SER A 410 11.71 -14.85 -23.12
C SER A 410 10.90 -16.02 -23.72
N GLU A 411 11.59 -17.03 -24.26
CA GLU A 411 11.07 -18.33 -24.67
C GLU A 411 12.03 -19.39 -24.10
N PRO A 412 11.59 -20.44 -23.39
CA PRO A 412 10.21 -20.84 -23.11
C PRO A 412 9.72 -20.33 -21.74
N LEU A 413 9.65 -19.01 -21.54
CA LEU A 413 9.24 -18.41 -20.28
C LEU A 413 7.71 -18.56 -20.10
N GLU A 414 7.27 -19.35 -19.11
CA GLU A 414 5.87 -19.66 -18.87
C GLU A 414 5.33 -18.93 -17.64
N THR A 415 4.40 -17.98 -17.83
CA THR A 415 3.64 -17.39 -16.71
C THR A 415 2.79 -18.46 -16.00
N ALA A 416 2.84 -18.47 -14.67
CA ALA A 416 2.03 -19.40 -13.86
C ALA A 416 0.54 -19.03 -13.85
N PRO A 417 -0.39 -20.00 -13.91
CA PRO A 417 -1.82 -19.72 -13.84
C PRO A 417 -2.21 -19.17 -12.47
N GLN A 418 -2.98 -18.09 -12.47
CA GLN A 418 -3.60 -17.51 -11.29
C GLN A 418 -5.01 -18.05 -11.09
N THR A 419 -5.45 -18.18 -9.83
CA THR A 419 -6.79 -18.61 -9.45
C THR A 419 -7.53 -17.52 -8.66
N PRO A 420 -8.88 -17.51 -8.63
CA PRO A 420 -9.63 -16.61 -7.75
C PRO A 420 -9.39 -16.81 -6.25
N ALA A 421 -8.81 -17.95 -5.85
CA ALA A 421 -8.43 -18.25 -4.46
C ALA A 421 -6.99 -17.79 -4.12
N ASP A 422 -6.27 -17.21 -5.08
CA ASP A 422 -4.91 -16.74 -4.85
C ASP A 422 -4.92 -15.43 -4.05
N VAL A 423 -4.12 -15.41 -2.99
CA VAL A 423 -3.86 -14.25 -2.15
C VAL A 423 -2.48 -13.72 -2.54
N ARG A 424 -2.37 -12.40 -2.74
CA ARG A 424 -1.10 -11.74 -3.05
C ARG A 424 -0.49 -11.19 -1.76
N LEU A 425 0.62 -11.80 -1.32
CA LEU A 425 1.27 -11.52 -0.04
C LEU A 425 2.49 -10.64 -0.26
N ILE A 426 2.57 -9.52 0.45
CA ILE A 426 3.71 -8.60 0.44
C ILE A 426 4.63 -8.93 1.60
N PHE A 427 5.89 -9.21 1.31
CA PHE A 427 6.92 -9.45 2.33
C PHE A 427 7.20 -8.18 3.13
N ALA A 428 7.59 -8.36 4.40
CA ALA A 428 7.93 -7.28 5.31
C ALA A 428 9.23 -6.55 4.90
N ASP A 429 10.13 -7.21 4.16
CA ASP A 429 11.42 -6.67 3.72
C ASP A 429 11.43 -6.33 2.20
N ARG A 430 11.32 -7.30 1.30
CA ARG A 430 11.17 -7.03 -0.14
C ARG A 430 10.48 -8.16 -0.89
N GLY A 431 9.60 -7.76 -1.80
CA GLY A 431 9.00 -8.61 -2.80
C GLY A 431 7.55 -8.96 -2.49
N VAL A 432 7.04 -9.92 -3.24
CA VAL A 432 5.62 -10.30 -3.26
C VAL A 432 5.47 -11.71 -3.81
N VAL A 433 4.59 -12.51 -3.20
CA VAL A 433 4.29 -13.87 -3.65
C VAL A 433 2.78 -14.08 -3.79
N THR A 434 2.37 -14.75 -4.87
CA THR A 434 0.98 -15.09 -5.16
C THR A 434 0.78 -16.58 -4.92
N LEU A 435 -0.14 -16.92 -4.00
CA LEU A 435 -0.34 -18.29 -3.51
C LEU A 435 -1.76 -18.53 -2.99
N THR A 436 -2.24 -19.77 -3.03
CA THR A 436 -3.41 -20.19 -2.27
C THR A 436 -3.01 -20.44 -0.81
N ILE A 437 -3.70 -19.82 0.14
CA ILE A 437 -3.51 -20.07 1.58
C ILE A 437 -4.25 -21.35 1.95
N GLU A 438 -3.53 -22.39 2.39
CA GLU A 438 -4.16 -23.61 2.93
C GLU A 438 -4.47 -23.44 4.41
N ARG A 439 -3.50 -22.93 5.18
CA ARG A 439 -3.65 -22.69 6.63
C ARG A 439 -2.69 -21.61 7.13
N TRP A 440 -3.19 -20.69 7.95
CA TRP A 440 -2.40 -19.77 8.78
C TRP A 440 -2.77 -20.00 10.25
N ASP A 441 -1.78 -20.29 11.11
CA ASP A 441 -2.01 -20.54 12.56
C ASP A 441 -1.38 -19.49 13.49
N GLY A 442 -0.85 -18.41 12.93
CA GLY A 442 -0.22 -17.31 13.68
C GLY A 442 1.30 -17.42 13.72
N LEU A 443 1.87 -18.61 13.59
CA LEU A 443 3.33 -18.84 13.52
C LEU A 443 3.79 -19.32 12.14
N GLN A 444 3.01 -20.19 11.50
CA GLN A 444 3.24 -20.66 10.14
C GLN A 444 2.06 -20.39 9.21
N LEU A 445 2.40 -20.11 7.95
CA LEU A 445 1.53 -20.19 6.79
C LEU A 445 1.92 -21.45 5.99
N ALA A 446 1.01 -22.40 5.84
CA ALA A 446 1.07 -23.45 4.82
C ALA A 446 0.30 -22.97 3.57
N ALA A 447 0.93 -23.06 2.40
CA ALA A 447 0.42 -22.50 1.17
C ALA A 447 0.92 -23.23 -0.07
N LYS A 448 0.20 -23.07 -1.17
CA LYS A 448 0.50 -23.65 -2.49
C LYS A 448 0.63 -22.54 -3.53
N SER A 449 1.70 -22.53 -4.32
CA SER A 449 1.87 -21.59 -5.44
C SER A 449 2.03 -22.32 -6.77
N SER A 450 1.33 -21.83 -7.81
CA SER A 450 1.46 -22.27 -9.20
C SER A 450 2.89 -22.14 -9.78
N ASN A 451 3.78 -21.40 -9.10
CA ASN A 451 5.18 -21.23 -9.47
C ASN A 451 6.10 -22.35 -8.96
N PHE A 452 5.92 -22.83 -7.72
CA PHE A 452 6.91 -23.70 -7.02
C PHE A 452 6.29 -24.82 -6.18
N GLY A 453 4.97 -24.99 -6.18
CA GLY A 453 4.27 -26.03 -5.42
C GLY A 453 4.02 -25.65 -3.97
N ASP A 454 4.14 -26.64 -3.09
CA ASP A 454 3.80 -26.54 -1.67
C ASP A 454 4.95 -25.96 -0.84
N ALA A 455 4.66 -24.97 0.01
CA ALA A 455 5.64 -24.30 0.84
C ALA A 455 5.09 -23.93 2.22
N ARG A 456 6.00 -23.67 3.17
CA ARG A 456 5.69 -23.17 4.50
C ARG A 456 6.49 -21.93 4.80
N PHE A 457 5.83 -20.88 5.26
CA PHE A 457 6.42 -19.58 5.56
C PHE A 457 6.24 -19.24 7.04
N LYS A 458 7.23 -18.57 7.65
CA LYS A 458 7.04 -17.84 8.91
C LYS A 458 6.04 -16.70 8.68
N THR A 459 5.01 -16.60 9.50
CA THR A 459 3.99 -15.52 9.39
C THR A 459 4.58 -14.12 9.52
N THR A 460 5.64 -13.97 10.32
CA THR A 460 6.38 -12.71 10.52
C THR A 460 7.11 -12.20 9.28
N ALA A 461 7.20 -13.00 8.20
CA ALA A 461 7.80 -12.59 6.94
C ALA A 461 6.87 -11.68 6.11
N PHE A 462 5.58 -11.60 6.43
CA PHE A 462 4.60 -10.83 5.67
C PHE A 462 4.11 -9.60 6.43
N ARG A 463 3.96 -8.48 5.72
CA ARG A 463 3.30 -7.27 6.22
C ARG A 463 1.89 -7.08 5.69
N GLN A 464 1.54 -7.63 4.53
CA GLN A 464 0.20 -7.44 3.94
C GLN A 464 -0.25 -8.67 3.14
N LEU A 465 -1.55 -9.00 3.24
CA LEU A 465 -2.23 -10.03 2.47
C LEU A 465 -3.33 -9.34 1.65
N TYR A 466 -3.36 -9.51 0.33
CA TYR A 466 -4.42 -8.99 -0.55
C TYR A 466 -5.28 -10.14 -1.08
N PHE A 467 -6.58 -10.12 -0.77
CA PHE A 467 -7.57 -11.11 -1.18
C PHE A 467 -8.41 -10.54 -2.34
N ASN A 468 -8.93 -11.39 -3.23
CA ASN A 468 -9.78 -10.95 -4.36
C ASN A 468 -9.07 -9.88 -5.24
N TRP A 469 -7.75 -9.98 -5.40
CA TRP A 469 -6.89 -8.93 -5.97
C TRP A 469 -7.26 -8.53 -7.42
N GLU A 470 -7.58 -9.51 -8.27
CA GLU A 470 -8.02 -9.22 -9.65
C GLU A 470 -9.43 -8.60 -9.72
N GLN A 471 -10.29 -8.82 -8.72
CA GLN A 471 -11.57 -8.10 -8.60
C GLN A 471 -11.30 -6.63 -8.20
N GLN A 472 -10.45 -6.39 -7.21
CA GLN A 472 -10.07 -5.01 -6.82
C GLN A 472 -9.46 -4.23 -8.00
N LYS A 473 -8.65 -4.87 -8.85
CA LYS A 473 -8.12 -4.27 -10.10
C LYS A 473 -9.18 -3.92 -11.15
N GLN A 474 -10.33 -4.61 -11.15
CA GLN A 474 -11.45 -4.33 -12.06
C GLN A 474 -12.34 -3.24 -11.47
N GLU A 475 -12.66 -3.31 -10.18
CA GLU A 475 -13.44 -2.30 -9.46
C GLU A 475 -12.72 -0.94 -9.42
N ALA A 476 -11.38 -0.92 -9.30
CA ALA A 476 -10.57 0.30 -9.40
C ALA A 476 -10.52 0.95 -10.80
N LYS A 477 -11.23 0.38 -11.78
CA LYS A 477 -11.49 0.96 -13.12
C LYS A 477 -12.96 1.39 -13.30
N GLY A 478 -13.81 1.17 -12.29
CA GLY A 478 -15.21 1.58 -12.27
C GLY A 478 -15.45 2.84 -11.41
N PRO A 479 -16.52 3.60 -11.66
CA PRO A 479 -16.82 4.82 -10.89
C PRO A 479 -17.56 4.53 -9.57
N ASN A 480 -17.05 5.11 -8.47
CA ASN A 480 -17.72 5.40 -7.19
C ASN A 480 -18.80 4.44 -6.64
N MET A 481 -18.43 3.60 -5.65
CA MET A 481 -19.33 3.15 -4.56
C MET A 481 -18.53 2.86 -3.26
N MET A 482 -18.15 3.91 -2.52
CA MET A 482 -17.37 3.78 -1.25
C MET A 482 -17.69 4.83 -0.17
N PHE A 483 -18.88 5.42 -0.18
CA PHE A 483 -19.42 6.18 0.96
C PHE A 483 -20.88 5.76 1.18
N GLY A 484 -21.23 5.42 2.42
CA GLY A 484 -22.63 5.26 2.81
C GLY A 484 -23.32 6.62 2.77
N SER A 485 -24.52 6.67 2.20
CA SER A 485 -25.37 7.85 2.16
C SER A 485 -25.91 8.15 3.56
N ASP A 486 -25.28 9.09 4.26
CA ASP A 486 -25.88 9.85 5.36
C ASP A 486 -26.43 11.17 4.80
N ASP A 487 -27.25 11.05 3.76
CA ASP A 487 -27.93 12.16 3.10
C ASP A 487 -29.19 12.51 3.91
N GLY A 488 -28.97 13.17 5.05
CA GLY A 488 -30.05 13.75 5.84
C GLY A 488 -30.77 14.84 5.06
N GLU A 489 -31.96 14.54 4.56
CA GLU A 489 -32.80 15.50 3.84
C GLU A 489 -33.03 16.77 4.68
N VAL A 490 -32.70 17.93 4.11
CA VAL A 490 -33.12 19.23 4.63
C VAL A 490 -34.30 19.70 3.77
N PRO A 491 -35.52 19.81 4.31
CA PRO A 491 -36.67 20.35 3.59
C PRO A 491 -36.47 21.83 3.20
N GLU A 492 -37.18 22.26 2.15
CA GLU A 492 -37.14 23.62 1.57
C GLU A 492 -37.60 24.74 2.54
#